data_AF-A0A392PG75-F1
#
_entry.id   AF-A0A392PG75-F1
#
_cell.length_a   1.000
_cell.length_b   1.000
_cell.length_c   1.000
_cell.angle_alpha   90.00
_cell.angle_beta   90.00
_cell.angle_gamma   90.00
#
_symmetry.space_group_name_H-M   'P 1'
#
loop_
_entity.id
_entity.type
_entity.pdbx_description
1 polymer ?
#
loop_
_entity_poly.entity_id
_entity_poly.type
_entity_poly.pdbx_seq_one_letter_code
_entity_poly.pdbx_strand_id
1 'polypeptide(L)'
;MSVDLDDLSVLILDEADRLLQLGFSAEIQELVRLCPKKRQTMLFSATMTEEVNDLVKLSLSKPLRLSADPSAKRPASLTEE
;
A
#
# COMPACT_ATOMS: atom_id res chain seq x y z
N MET A 1 -10.33 19.16 -16.86
CA MET A 1 -9.89 17.83 -17.30
C MET A 1 -10.02 16.93 -16.07
N SER A 2 -10.91 15.95 -16.09
CA SER A 2 -11.09 14.99 -15.00
C SER A 2 -10.44 13.66 -15.36
N VAL A 3 -9.93 12.95 -14.37
CA VAL A 3 -9.43 11.57 -14.51
C VAL A 3 -10.53 10.65 -14.01
N ASP A 4 -10.88 9.66 -14.82
CA ASP A 4 -11.83 8.60 -14.46
C ASP A 4 -11.06 7.38 -13.94
N LEU A 5 -11.62 6.69 -12.95
CA LEU A 5 -11.04 5.51 -12.32
C LEU A 5 -11.83 4.22 -12.62
N ASP A 6 -12.93 4.30 -13.37
CA ASP A 6 -13.84 3.17 -13.60
C ASP A 6 -13.15 1.92 -14.19
N ASP A 7 -12.15 2.13 -15.06
CA ASP A 7 -11.37 1.05 -15.70
C ASP A 7 -10.07 0.67 -14.96
N LEU A 8 -9.86 1.19 -13.74
CA LEU A 8 -8.64 0.92 -12.96
C LEU A 8 -8.53 -0.57 -12.61
N SER A 9 -7.55 -1.24 -13.20
CA SER A 9 -7.30 -2.66 -12.98
C SER A 9 -6.36 -2.95 -11.80
N VAL A 10 -5.45 -2.02 -11.49
CA VAL A 10 -4.41 -2.20 -10.46
C VAL A 10 -4.25 -0.93 -9.62
N LEU A 11 -4.25 -1.08 -8.30
CA LEU A 11 -3.93 -0.04 -7.32
C LEU A 11 -2.67 -0.43 -6.55
N ILE A 12 -1.68 0.45 -6.50
CA ILE A 12 -0.44 0.25 -5.72
C ILE A 12 -0.35 1.37 -4.68
N LEU A 13 -0.24 0.98 -3.41
CA LEU A 13 0.01 1.89 -2.29
C LEU A 13 1.46 1.66 -1.84
N ASP A 14 2.34 2.58 -2.20
CA ASP A 14 3.76 2.53 -1.83
C ASP A 14 4.06 3.43 -0.63
N GLU A 15 5.12 3.08 0.13
CA GLU A 15 5.50 3.74 1.39
C GLU A 15 4.29 4.03 2.31
N ALA A 16 3.42 3.04 2.50
CA ALA A 16 2.12 3.24 3.14
C ALA A 16 2.23 3.78 4.58
N ASP A 17 3.22 3.34 5.34
CA ASP A 17 3.54 3.87 6.65
C ASP A 17 3.91 5.36 6.62
N ARG A 18 4.72 5.77 5.64
CA ARG A 18 5.10 7.18 5.47
C ARG A 18 3.90 8.05 5.11
N LEU A 19 3.04 7.58 4.20
CA LEU A 19 1.84 8.33 3.83
C LEU A 19 0.92 8.57 5.04
N LEU A 20 0.78 7.59 5.92
CA LEU A 20 -0.01 7.71 7.16
C LEU A 20 0.66 8.66 8.15
N GLN A 21 1.99 8.62 8.29
CA GLN A 21 2.74 9.57 9.12
C GLN A 21 2.59 11.02 8.64
N LEU A 22 2.44 11.24 7.34
CA LEU A 22 2.19 12.56 6.74
C LEU A 22 0.74 13.04 6.90
N GLY A 23 -0.14 12.20 7.46
CA GLY A 23 -1.54 12.54 7.72
C GLY A 23 -2.51 12.25 6.58
N PHE A 24 -2.09 11.55 5.52
CA PHE A 24 -2.92 11.29 4.32
C PHE A 24 -3.99 10.21 4.50
N SER A 25 -4.35 9.85 5.72
CA SER A 25 -5.28 8.75 5.98
C SER A 25 -6.65 8.99 5.35
N ALA A 26 -7.19 10.20 5.45
CA ALA A 26 -8.51 10.53 4.91
C ALA A 26 -8.52 10.46 3.37
N GLU A 27 -7.49 11.02 2.74
CA GLU A 27 -7.32 11.09 1.29
C GLU A 27 -7.15 9.69 0.69
N ILE A 28 -6.37 8.83 1.33
CA ILE A 28 -6.21 7.42 0.90
C ILE A 28 -7.53 6.67 1.03
N GLN A 29 -8.26 6.86 2.13
CA GLN A 29 -9.56 6.21 2.31
C GLN A 29 -10.56 6.64 1.23
N GLU A 30 -10.59 7.92 0.88
CA GLU A 30 -11.42 8.45 -0.20
C GLU A 30 -11.00 7.87 -1.55
N LEU A 31 -9.70 7.90 -1.88
CA LEU A 31 -9.16 7.34 -3.12
C LEU A 31 -9.53 5.85 -3.26
N VAL A 32 -9.31 5.05 -2.22
CA VAL A 32 -9.61 3.61 -2.21
C VAL A 32 -11.10 3.34 -2.44
N ARG A 33 -11.99 4.23 -1.98
CA ARG A 33 -13.45 4.15 -2.20
C ARG A 33 -13.86 4.57 -3.61
N LEU A 34 -13.17 5.53 -4.21
CA LEU A 34 -13.39 5.94 -5.61
C LEU A 34 -12.93 4.88 -6.59
N CYS A 35 -11.91 4.08 -6.24
CA CYS A 35 -11.45 3.00 -7.11
C CYS A 35 -12.48 1.84 -7.22
N PRO A 36 -12.61 1.21 -8.40
CA PRO A 36 -13.52 0.10 -8.64
C PRO A 36 -13.19 -1.11 -7.77
N LYS A 37 -14.22 -1.79 -7.23
CA LYS A 37 -14.03 -2.94 -6.31
C LYS A 37 -13.28 -4.11 -6.95
N LYS A 38 -13.50 -4.32 -8.26
CA LYS A 38 -12.83 -5.38 -9.02
C LYS A 38 -11.49 -4.85 -9.55
N ARG A 39 -10.48 -4.89 -8.69
CA ARG A 39 -9.10 -4.51 -9.00
C ARG A 39 -8.12 -5.39 -8.23
N GLN A 40 -6.88 -5.46 -8.71
CA GLN A 40 -5.77 -5.96 -7.91
C GLN A 40 -5.22 -4.81 -7.06
N THR A 41 -5.08 -5.01 -5.75
CA THR A 41 -4.41 -4.03 -4.87
C THR A 41 -3.10 -4.62 -4.37
N MET A 42 -2.04 -3.82 -4.35
CA MET A 42 -0.76 -4.12 -3.70
C MET A 42 -0.42 -3.00 -2.71
N LEU A 43 0.10 -3.35 -1.54
CA LEU A 43 0.49 -2.41 -0.50
C LEU A 43 1.92 -2.73 -0.06
N PHE A 44 2.79 -1.74 -0.15
CA PHE A 44 4.19 -1.79 0.25
C PHE A 44 4.40 -0.85 1.42
N SER A 45 5.07 -1.36 2.45
CA SER A 45 5.34 -0.62 3.67
C SER A 45 6.62 -1.16 4.31
N ALA A 46 7.48 -0.27 4.78
CA ALA A 46 8.69 -0.67 5.49
C ALA A 46 8.36 -1.16 6.91
N THR A 47 7.33 -0.57 7.52
CA THR A 47 6.84 -0.90 8.86
C THR A 47 5.37 -1.32 8.85
N MET A 48 4.98 -2.11 9.86
CA MET A 48 3.59 -2.57 10.04
C MET A 48 3.01 -2.00 11.33
N THR A 49 2.45 -0.81 11.25
CA THR A 49 1.72 -0.16 12.36
C THR A 49 0.26 -0.62 12.43
N GLU A 50 -0.47 -0.22 13.47
CA GLU A 50 -1.92 -0.47 13.56
C GLU A 50 -2.68 0.22 12.40
N GLU A 51 -2.31 1.46 12.08
CA GLU A 51 -2.90 2.22 10.98
C GLU A 51 -2.65 1.55 9.62
N VAL A 52 -1.45 1.02 9.38
CA VAL A 52 -1.16 0.23 8.17
C VAL A 52 -2.01 -1.03 8.13
N ASN A 53 -2.21 -1.72 9.26
CA ASN A 53 -3.09 -2.89 9.31
C ASN A 53 -4.55 -2.54 9.01
N ASP A 54 -5.02 -1.38 9.43
CA ASP A 54 -6.37 -0.91 9.10
C ASP A 54 -6.49 -0.54 7.62
N LEU A 55 -5.47 0.11 7.04
CA LEU A 55 -5.41 0.36 5.60
C LEU A 55 -5.40 -0.95 4.80
N VAL A 56 -4.71 -1.99 5.27
CA VAL A 56 -4.74 -3.33 4.66
C VAL A 56 -6.17 -3.90 4.67
N LYS A 57 -6.88 -3.84 5.79
CA LYS A 57 -8.27 -4.34 5.89
C LYS A 57 -9.22 -3.58 4.96
N LEU A 58 -8.98 -2.29 4.76
CA LEU A 58 -9.81 -1.43 3.91
C LEU A 58 -9.55 -1.67 2.40
N SER A 59 -8.28 -1.80 2.00
CA SER A 59 -7.87 -1.71 0.60
C SER A 59 -7.64 -3.06 -0.08
N LEU A 60 -7.41 -4.13 0.68
CA LEU A 60 -7.06 -5.46 0.18
C LEU A 60 -8.16 -6.50 0.48
N SER A 61 -8.35 -7.44 -0.44
CA SER A 61 -9.22 -8.60 -0.25
C SER A 61 -8.38 -9.87 -0.19
N LYS A 62 -8.36 -10.55 0.97
CA LYS A 62 -7.59 -11.78 1.23
C LYS A 62 -6.13 -11.70 0.73
N PRO A 63 -5.33 -10.72 1.19
CA PRO A 63 -3.99 -10.51 0.66
C PRO A 63 -3.03 -11.64 1.05
N LEU A 64 -2.12 -11.98 0.13
CA LEU A 64 -0.89 -12.68 0.48
C LEU A 64 0.05 -11.68 1.18
N ARG A 65 0.47 -11.99 2.40
CA ARG A 65 1.46 -11.19 3.12
C ARG A 65 2.85 -11.74 2.86
N LEU A 66 3.74 -10.88 2.36
CA LEU A 66 5.15 -11.15 2.20
C LEU A 66 5.91 -10.17 3.08
N SER A 67 6.91 -10.66 3.81
CA SER A 67 7.79 -9.85 4.64
C SER A 67 9.23 -10.28 4.40
N ALA A 68 10.14 -9.31 4.31
CA ALA A 68 11.56 -9.61 4.36
C ALA A 68 11.90 -10.14 5.75
N ASP A 69 12.66 -11.24 5.80
CA ASP A 69 13.15 -11.79 7.07
C ASP A 69 14.19 -10.81 7.66
N PRO A 70 13.96 -10.26 8.87
CA PRO A 70 14.91 -9.34 9.49
C PRO A 70 16.27 -9.99 9.81
N SER A 71 16.34 -11.32 9.86
CA SER A 71 17.59 -12.08 10.03
C SER A 71 18.34 -12.34 8.72
N ALA A 72 17.71 -12.06 7.57
CA ALA A 72 18.36 -12.21 6.28
C ALA A 72 19.49 -11.19 6.14
N LYS A 73 20.69 -11.70 5.83
CA LYS A 73 21.86 -10.86 5.58
C LYS A 73 21.59 -9.98 4.36
N ARG A 74 21.67 -8.65 4.53
CA ARG A 74 21.65 -7.71 3.40
C ARG A 74 22.69 -8.13 2.36
N PRO A 75 22.33 -8.27 1.07
CA PRO A 75 23.29 -8.58 0.02
C PRO A 75 24.36 -7.50 -0.04
N ALA A 76 25.63 -7.89 -0.13
CA ALA A 76 26.75 -6.95 -0.22
C ALA A 76 26.72 -6.07 -1.49
N SER A 77 25.92 -6.47 -2.49
CA SER A 77 25.72 -5.75 -3.74
C SER A 77 24.53 -4.78 -3.73
N LEU A 78 23.85 -4.62 -2.59
CA LEU A 78 22.73 -3.68 -2.49
C LEU A 78 23.27 -2.25 -2.33
N THR A 79 23.12 -1.43 -3.36
CA THR A 79 23.31 0.02 -3.31
C THR A 79 21.98 0.68 -3.00
N GLU A 80 21.94 1.50 -1.94
CA GLU A 80 20.82 2.40 -1.65
C GLU A 80 21.05 3.72 -2.40
N GLU A 81 20.00 4.28 -3.01
CA GLU A 81 19.99 5.61 -3.64
C GLU A 81 19.72 6.71 -2.61
#